data_AF-A0A1G3ZDE2-F1
#
_entry.id   AF-A0A1G3ZDE2-F1
#
_cell.length_a   1.000
_cell.length_b   1.000
_cell.length_c   1.000
_cell.angle_alpha   90.00
_cell.angle_beta   90.00
_cell.angle_gamma   90.00
#
_symmetry.space_group_name_H-M   'P 1'
#
loop_
_entity.id
_entity.type
_entity.pdbx_description
1 polymer ?
#
loop_
_entity_poly.entity_id
_entity_poly.type
_entity_poly.pdbx_seq_one_letter_code
_entity_poly.pdbx_strand_id
1 'polypeptide(L)'
;MISFPTLANSLFLAFGIPSGPDLIILLIIVLVLFGAKRLPEIARSLGQSVNEFKKAKQEFDDAIAKPTTKTEEPTVKPPTATIADATVQNHSPTEEESTSNNQTAK
;
A
#
# COMPACT_ATOMS: atom_id res chain seq x y z
N MET A 1 26.55 -2.36 46.64
CA MET A 1 26.16 -2.76 45.27
C MET A 1 24.64 -2.80 45.24
N ILE A 2 24.00 -1.66 44.99
CA ILE A 2 22.55 -1.48 45.11
C ILE A 2 21.91 -1.99 43.83
N SER A 3 21.21 -3.12 43.91
CA SER A 3 20.49 -3.70 42.79
C SER A 3 19.26 -2.84 42.49
N PHE A 4 19.25 -2.17 41.33
CA PHE A 4 18.07 -1.48 40.80
C PHE A 4 17.50 -2.20 39.56
N PRO A 5 16.67 -3.25 39.71
CA PRO A 5 15.93 -3.79 38.57
C PRO A 5 14.42 -4.00 38.85
N THR A 6 13.75 -3.08 39.55
CA THR A 6 12.28 -3.17 39.76
C THR A 6 11.48 -2.01 39.18
N LEU A 7 12.04 -0.81 39.03
CA LEU A 7 11.26 0.32 38.49
C LEU A 7 10.80 0.09 37.04
N ALA A 8 11.61 -0.54 36.20
CA ALA A 8 11.23 -0.85 34.82
C ALA A 8 10.12 -1.92 34.75
N ASN A 9 10.19 -2.94 35.61
CA ASN A 9 9.17 -3.99 35.69
C ASN A 9 7.86 -3.46 36.29
N SER A 10 7.93 -2.60 37.30
CA SER A 10 6.76 -1.92 37.87
C SER A 10 6.12 -0.95 36.91
N LEU A 11 6.87 -0.28 36.03
CA LEU A 11 6.28 0.49 34.93
C LEU A 11 5.66 -0.42 33.87
N PHE A 12 6.24 -1.57 33.58
CA PHE A 12 5.62 -2.57 32.69
C PHE A 12 4.35 -3.21 33.28
N LEU A 13 4.25 -3.30 34.61
CA LEU A 13 3.08 -3.79 35.35
C LEU A 13 2.04 -2.69 35.62
N ALA A 14 2.47 -1.44 35.85
CA ALA A 14 1.60 -0.29 36.15
C ALA A 14 1.16 0.47 34.89
N PHE A 15 2.01 0.48 33.85
CA PHE A 15 1.73 0.95 32.48
C PHE A 15 1.58 -0.21 31.49
N GLY A 16 1.47 -1.45 32.02
CA GLY A 16 0.87 -2.62 31.40
C GLY A 16 1.23 -2.80 29.94
N ILE A 17 2.34 -3.45 29.62
CA ILE A 17 2.39 -4.08 28.30
C ILE A 17 1.28 -5.12 28.29
N PRO A 18 0.31 -4.97 27.38
CA PRO A 18 -0.93 -5.73 27.44
C PRO A 18 -0.55 -7.21 27.44
N SER A 19 -0.77 -7.83 28.60
CA SER A 19 -0.54 -9.24 28.78
C SER A 19 -1.62 -9.99 28.00
N GLY A 20 -1.40 -11.26 27.62
CA GLY A 20 -2.23 -11.98 26.65
C GLY A 20 -3.75 -11.69 26.68
N PRO A 21 -4.43 -11.68 27.85
CA PRO A 21 -5.84 -11.32 27.93
C PRO A 21 -6.18 -9.90 27.46
N ASP A 22 -5.37 -8.90 27.81
CA ASP A 22 -5.58 -7.49 27.45
C ASP A 22 -5.52 -7.29 25.93
N LEU A 23 -4.63 -8.03 25.25
CA LEU A 23 -4.58 -8.05 23.78
C LEU A 23 -5.84 -8.62 23.15
N ILE A 24 -6.47 -9.63 23.77
CA ILE A 24 -7.73 -10.20 23.30
C ILE A 24 -8.87 -9.17 23.45
N ILE A 25 -8.93 -8.43 24.56
CA ILE A 25 -9.91 -7.36 24.74
C ILE A 25 -9.72 -6.28 23.66
N LEU A 26 -8.48 -5.82 23.44
CA LEU A 26 -8.19 -4.84 22.40
C LEU A 26 -8.57 -5.36 21.01
N LEU A 27 -8.26 -6.62 20.70
CA LEU A 27 -8.62 -7.26 19.45
C LEU A 27 -10.14 -7.28 19.27
N ILE A 28 -10.91 -7.62 20.31
CA ILE A 28 -12.37 -7.60 20.27
C ILE A 28 -12.90 -6.19 19.99
N ILE A 29 -12.38 -5.15 20.66
CA ILE A 29 -12.80 -3.76 20.43
C ILE A 29 -12.58 -3.37 18.97
N VAL A 30 -11.40 -3.65 18.42
CA VAL A 30 -11.08 -3.40 17.01
C VAL A 30 -12.01 -4.22 16.10
N LEU A 31 -12.30 -5.47 16.45
CA LEU A 31 -13.19 -6.34 15.68
C LEU A 31 -14.63 -5.85 15.65
N VAL A 32 -15.10 -5.18 16.72
CA VAL A 32 -16.44 -4.58 16.76
C VAL A 32 -16.50 -3.32 15.90
N LEU A 33 -15.46 -2.48 15.96
CA LEU A 33 -15.40 -1.23 15.18
C LEU A 33 -15.22 -1.48 13.67
N PHE A 34 -14.33 -2.40 13.31
CA PHE A 34 -13.98 -2.67 11.91
C PHE A 34 -14.69 -3.91 11.34
N GLY A 35 -15.12 -4.84 12.17
CA GLY A 35 -15.74 -6.11 11.78
C GLY A 35 -14.73 -7.26 11.60
N ALA A 36 -15.19 -8.49 11.91
CA ALA A 36 -14.38 -9.71 11.82
C ALA A 36 -13.85 -10.03 10.41
N LYS A 37 -14.49 -9.49 9.36
CA LYS A 37 -14.09 -9.71 7.96
C LYS A 37 -13.04 -8.70 7.46
N ARG A 38 -12.98 -7.49 8.02
CA ARG A 38 -12.13 -6.40 7.51
C ARG A 38 -10.68 -6.51 7.94
N LEU A 39 -10.40 -6.85 9.20
CA LEU A 39 -9.03 -7.07 9.67
C LEU A 39 -8.26 -8.12 8.83
N PRO A 40 -8.79 -9.34 8.58
CA PRO A 40 -8.06 -10.33 7.80
C PRO A 40 -7.98 -9.99 6.31
N GLU A 41 -8.91 -9.17 5.79
CA GLU A 41 -8.88 -8.67 4.41
C GLU A 41 -7.74 -7.66 4.22
N ILE A 42 -7.62 -6.68 5.12
CA ILE A 42 -6.53 -5.70 5.12
C ILE A 42 -5.19 -6.41 5.36
N ALA A 43 -5.11 -7.31 6.33
CA ALA A 43 -3.89 -8.07 6.60
C ALA A 43 -3.42 -8.91 5.41
N ARG A 44 -4.36 -9.51 4.64
CA ARG A 44 -4.03 -10.25 3.41
C ARG A 44 -3.46 -9.33 2.32
N SER A 45 -4.13 -8.21 2.03
CA SER A 45 -3.65 -7.26 1.01
C SER A 45 -2.29 -6.65 1.37
N LEU A 46 -2.13 -6.19 2.62
CA LEU A 46 -0.86 -5.66 3.12
C LEU A 46 0.23 -6.73 3.13
N GLY A 47 -0.11 -7.97 3.49
CA GLY A 47 0.81 -9.09 3.47
C GLY A 47 1.32 -9.42 2.08
N GLN A 48 0.45 -9.35 1.06
CA GLN A 48 0.85 -9.51 -0.34
C GLN A 48 1.80 -8.40 -0.78
N SER A 49 1.48 -7.13 -0.50
CA SER A 49 2.37 -5.99 -0.82
C SER A 49 3.73 -6.10 -0.13
N VAL A 50 3.76 -6.46 1.15
CA VAL A 50 5.02 -6.66 1.90
C VAL A 50 5.82 -7.85 1.34
N ASN A 51 5.15 -8.91 0.90
CA ASN A 51 5.81 -10.07 0.30
C ASN A 51 6.45 -9.74 -1.04
N GLU A 52 5.75 -9.03 -1.92
CA GLU A 52 6.30 -8.56 -3.20
C GLU A 52 7.43 -7.55 -2.98
N PHE A 53 7.28 -6.63 -2.03
CA PHE A 53 8.34 -5.70 -1.65
C PHE A 53 9.60 -6.42 -1.16
N LYS A 54 9.44 -7.46 -0.35
CA LYS A 54 10.57 -8.30 0.11
C LYS A 54 11.27 -9.01 -1.05
N LYS A 55 10.51 -9.54 -2.03
CA LYS A 55 11.08 -10.18 -3.22
C LYS A 55 11.86 -9.20 -4.10
N ALA A 56 11.26 -8.05 -4.41
CA ALA A 56 11.92 -7.01 -5.19
C ALA A 56 13.19 -6.50 -4.49
N LYS A 57 13.14 -6.34 -3.15
CA LYS A 57 14.33 -6.01 -2.35
C LYS A 57 15.42 -7.09 -2.48
N GLN A 58 15.04 -8.36 -2.40
CA GLN A 58 15.99 -9.47 -2.52
C GLN A 58 16.61 -9.53 -3.93
N GLU A 59 15.81 -9.37 -4.99
CA GLU A 59 16.30 -9.31 -6.37
C GLU A 59 17.23 -8.11 -6.59
N PHE A 60 16.94 -6.97 -5.96
CA PHE A 60 17.81 -5.81 -6.00
C PHE A 60 19.14 -6.08 -5.27
N ASP A 61 19.08 -6.63 -4.05
CA ASP A 61 20.27 -6.99 -3.28
C ASP A 61 21.14 -8.02 -4.06
N ASP A 62 20.51 -9.01 -4.71
CA ASP A 62 21.17 -10.02 -5.55
C ASP A 62 21.77 -9.42 -6.83
N ALA A 63 21.09 -8.47 -7.47
CA ALA A 63 21.60 -7.77 -8.66
C ALA A 63 22.80 -6.87 -8.34
N ILE A 64 22.81 -6.24 -7.16
CA ILE A 64 23.94 -5.45 -6.67
C ILE A 64 25.11 -6.36 -6.26
N ALA A 65 24.83 -7.53 -5.68
CA ALA A 65 25.86 -8.50 -5.26
C ALA A 65 26.45 -9.31 -6.42
N LYS A 66 25.72 -9.45 -7.53
CA LYS A 66 26.12 -10.29 -8.67
C LYS A 66 25.91 -9.57 -10.01
N PRO A 67 26.86 -8.73 -10.45
CA PRO A 67 26.75 -8.04 -11.72
C PRO A 67 27.14 -8.98 -12.87
N THR A 68 26.31 -9.98 -13.22
CA THR A 68 26.25 -10.56 -14.57
C THR A 68 25.23 -11.71 -14.69
N THR A 69 24.40 -11.57 -15.72
CA THR A 69 23.75 -12.66 -16.49
C THR A 69 22.56 -13.37 -15.83
N LYS A 70 21.38 -12.79 -15.99
CA LYS A 70 20.19 -13.56 -16.39
C LYS A 70 19.21 -12.69 -17.18
N THR A 71 19.49 -12.52 -18.47
CA THR A 71 18.47 -12.15 -19.47
C THR A 71 17.71 -13.42 -19.80
N GLU A 72 16.56 -13.63 -19.16
CA GLU A 72 15.51 -14.49 -19.74
C GLU A 72 14.59 -13.59 -20.55
N GLU A 73 14.78 -13.69 -21.86
CA GLU A 73 13.99 -13.12 -22.93
C GLU A 73 12.52 -13.58 -22.82
N PRO A 74 11.54 -12.67 -22.62
CA PRO A 74 10.17 -13.01 -22.93
C PRO A 74 10.04 -12.95 -24.44
N THR A 75 9.99 -14.12 -25.08
CA THR A 75 9.60 -14.28 -26.48
C THR A 75 8.24 -13.63 -26.70
N VAL A 76 8.26 -12.37 -27.15
CA VAL A 76 7.10 -11.67 -27.70
C VAL A 76 6.72 -12.39 -28.99
N LYS A 77 5.72 -13.26 -28.93
CA LYS A 77 4.95 -13.59 -30.13
C LYS A 77 4.01 -12.42 -30.37
N PRO A 78 4.17 -11.63 -31.45
CA PRO A 78 3.29 -10.50 -31.73
C PRO A 78 1.90 -11.00 -32.14
N PRO A 79 0.81 -10.63 -31.45
CA PRO A 79 -0.50 -10.61 -32.06
C PRO A 79 -0.58 -9.34 -32.90
N THR A 80 -0.55 -9.55 -34.21
CA THR A 80 -0.95 -8.63 -35.26
C THR A 80 -2.07 -7.68 -34.84
N ALA A 81 -1.86 -6.38 -35.03
CA ALA A 81 -2.90 -5.37 -34.95
C ALA A 81 -4.03 -5.70 -35.95
N THR A 82 -5.26 -5.87 -35.44
CA THR A 82 -6.49 -5.62 -36.19
C THR A 82 -7.11 -4.37 -35.59
N ILE A 83 -6.83 -3.23 -36.22
CA ILE A 83 -7.58 -1.99 -36.06
C ILE A 83 -8.65 -2.04 -37.15
N ALA A 84 -9.87 -2.41 -36.78
CA ALA A 84 -11.09 -2.16 -37.54
C ALA A 84 -12.30 -2.44 -36.65
N ASP A 85 -12.70 -1.47 -35.84
CA ASP A 85 -14.10 -1.01 -35.86
C ASP A 85 -14.20 0.34 -35.14
N ALA A 86 -14.76 1.31 -35.84
CA ALA A 86 -14.91 2.68 -35.39
C ALA A 86 -16.39 2.97 -35.17
N THR A 87 -16.85 3.02 -33.92
CA THR A 87 -17.98 3.83 -33.44
C THR A 87 -17.93 3.72 -31.91
N VAL A 88 -17.70 4.76 -31.12
CA VAL A 88 -18.76 5.66 -30.64
C VAL A 88 -18.11 6.84 -29.91
N GLN A 89 -18.31 8.01 -30.52
CA GLN A 89 -18.56 9.33 -29.94
C GLN A 89 -18.62 9.39 -28.40
N ASN A 90 -17.85 10.28 -27.76
CA ASN A 90 -18.38 11.59 -27.40
C ASN A 90 -17.35 12.41 -26.60
N HIS A 91 -16.99 13.53 -27.20
CA HIS A 91 -16.39 14.70 -26.61
C HIS A 91 -17.55 15.54 -26.06
N SER A 92 -17.78 15.56 -24.75
CA SER A 92 -18.65 16.59 -24.17
C SER A 92 -17.78 17.78 -23.77
N PRO A 93 -17.98 18.97 -24.36
CA PRO A 93 -17.42 20.21 -23.86
C PRO A 93 -18.27 20.66 -22.67
N THR A 94 -17.64 20.91 -21.54
CA THR A 94 -18.24 21.76 -20.50
C THR A 94 -17.46 23.06 -20.52
N GLU A 95 -17.92 23.94 -21.40
CA GLU A 95 -17.72 25.38 -21.26
C GLU A 95 -18.65 25.87 -20.14
N GLU A 96 -18.07 26.51 -19.13
CA GLU A 96 -18.60 27.54 -18.21
C GLU A 96 -17.47 27.69 -17.16
N GLU A 97 -16.83 28.82 -16.89
CA GLU A 97 -17.17 30.22 -17.12
C GLU A 97 -15.88 31.04 -16.82
N SER A 98 -15.40 31.82 -17.79
CA SER A 98 -14.45 32.92 -17.55
C SER A 98 -14.77 34.03 -18.54
N THR A 99 -15.86 34.70 -18.22
CA THR A 99 -16.16 36.06 -18.61
C THR A 99 -15.02 36.97 -18.16
N SER A 100 -14.37 37.65 -19.11
CA SER A 100 -14.21 39.12 -19.12
C SER A 100 -12.96 39.54 -19.90
N ASN A 101 -13.12 39.74 -21.21
CA ASN A 101 -12.23 40.57 -22.01
C ASN A 101 -12.96 41.28 -23.17
N ASN A 102 -13.48 42.48 -22.94
CA ASN A 102 -13.38 43.55 -23.94
C ASN A 102 -13.27 44.90 -23.20
N GLN A 103 -12.07 45.49 -23.22
CA GLN A 103 -11.77 46.59 -24.13
C GLN A 103 -12.72 47.78 -23.96
N THR A 104 -12.23 48.82 -23.29
CA THR A 104 -12.49 50.18 -23.77
C THR A 104 -11.21 50.99 -23.57
N ALA A 105 -10.46 51.06 -24.66
CA ALA A 105 -9.58 52.18 -24.92
C ALA A 105 -10.45 53.33 -25.46
N LYS A 106 -10.59 54.39 -24.67
CA LYS A 106 -10.62 55.79 -25.11
C LYS A 106 -10.64 56.73 -23.91
#